data_AF-R5GNZ8-F1
#
_entry.id   AF-R5GNZ8-F1
#
_cell.length_a   1.000
_cell.length_b   1.000
_cell.length_c   1.000
_cell.angle_alpha   90.00
_cell.angle_beta   90.00
_cell.angle_gamma   90.00
#
_symmetry.space_group_name_H-M   'P 1'
#
loop_
_entity.id
_entity.type
_entity.pdbx_description
1 polymer ?
#
loop_
_entity_poly.entity_id
_entity_poly.type
_entity_poly.pdbx_seq_one_letter_code
_entity_poly.pdbx_strand_id
1 'polypeptide(L)'
;MKNAIKVTSWLSGILAVLSLVLNFKVLFGGESIFFRYAMFSMINSGGIMGYLGNLMSMLIVAIGFGVMFIFGLHALHGGGMKAVRPALIAGALMSLLSVISLFCSIASGKFNFFGDIIILALPVVYTLCLFSTSDKLG
;
A
#
# COMPACT_ATOMS: atom_id res chain seq x y z
N MET A 1 7.26 -17.82 -9.86
CA MET A 1 6.32 -16.97 -9.08
C MET A 1 6.69 -16.85 -7.60
N LYS A 2 7.17 -17.90 -6.92
CA LYS A 2 7.63 -17.80 -5.51
C LYS A 2 8.65 -16.68 -5.27
N ASN A 3 9.67 -16.54 -6.14
CA ASN A 3 10.64 -15.44 -6.03
C ASN A 3 10.02 -14.06 -6.23
N ALA A 4 9.05 -13.93 -7.15
CA ALA A 4 8.34 -12.68 -7.38
C ALA A 4 7.50 -12.28 -6.15
N ILE A 5 6.77 -13.22 -5.55
CA ILE A 5 6.02 -13.00 -4.29
C ILE A 5 7.00 -12.60 -3.17
N LYS A 6 8.17 -13.25 -3.08
CA LYS A 6 9.16 -12.94 -2.05
C LYS A 6 9.66 -11.50 -2.20
N VAL A 7 10.00 -11.11 -3.43
CA VAL A 7 10.48 -9.75 -3.73
C VAL A 7 9.37 -8.72 -3.50
N THR A 8 8.14 -8.95 -3.96
CA THR A 8 7.03 -8.00 -3.77
C THR A 8 6.59 -7.89 -2.31
N SER A 9 6.63 -8.98 -1.53
CA SER A 9 6.44 -8.94 -0.08
C SER A 9 7.53 -8.12 0.60
N TRP A 10 8.81 -8.40 0.33
CA TRP A 10 9.89 -7.63 0.95
C TRP A 10 9.83 -6.14 0.58
N LEU A 11 9.51 -5.83 -0.68
CA LEU A 11 9.28 -4.46 -1.11
C LEU A 11 8.08 -3.82 -0.40
N SER A 12 6.98 -4.56 -0.15
CA SER A 12 5.85 -4.02 0.62
C SER A 12 6.24 -3.75 2.07
N GLY A 13 7.07 -4.61 2.69
CA GLY A 13 7.61 -4.37 4.03
C GLY A 13 8.49 -3.10 4.09
N ILE A 14 9.38 -2.93 3.12
CA ILE A 14 10.23 -1.74 3.00
C ILE A 14 9.37 -0.49 2.80
N LEU A 15 8.34 -0.58 1.94
CA LEU A 15 7.38 0.50 1.70
C LEU A 15 6.59 0.87 2.96
N ALA A 16 6.18 -0.10 3.77
CA ALA A 16 5.50 0.17 5.04
C ALA A 16 6.39 1.02 5.97
N VAL A 17 7.66 0.66 6.12
CA VAL A 17 8.62 1.42 6.94
C VAL A 17 8.93 2.79 6.34
N LEU A 18 9.20 2.87 5.04
CA LEU A 18 9.45 4.14 4.35
C LEU A 18 8.25 5.06 4.41
N SER A 19 7.04 4.53 4.32
CA SER A 19 5.81 5.31 4.45
C SER A 19 5.69 5.95 5.84
N LEU A 20 6.20 5.30 6.89
CA LEU A 20 6.25 5.86 8.24
C LEU A 20 7.36 6.91 8.42
N VAL A 21 8.56 6.67 7.88
CA VAL A 21 9.69 7.59 8.09
C VAL A 21 9.55 8.85 7.23
N LEU A 22 9.18 8.69 5.95
CA LEU A 22 9.17 9.79 4.98
C LEU A 22 7.90 10.65 5.09
N ASN A 23 6.78 10.13 5.60
CA ASN A 23 5.56 10.92 5.84
C ASN A 23 5.47 11.55 7.22
N PHE A 24 6.45 11.34 8.11
CA PHE A 24 6.45 11.95 9.43
C PHE A 24 6.34 13.48 9.36
N LYS A 25 6.98 14.11 8.36
CA LYS A 25 6.89 15.57 8.12
C LYS A 25 5.49 16.04 7.69
N VAL A 26 4.70 15.17 7.06
CA VAL A 26 3.33 15.48 6.58
C VAL A 26 2.36 15.64 7.74
N LEU A 27 2.62 14.96 8.87
CA LEU A 27 1.83 15.13 10.09
C LEU A 27 1.88 16.58 10.57
N PHE A 28 3.02 17.25 10.44
CA PHE A 28 3.22 18.62 10.90
C PHE A 28 3.04 19.68 9.79
N GLY A 29 2.36 19.34 8.70
CA GLY A 29 2.07 20.28 7.60
C GLY A 29 3.25 20.54 6.64
N GLY A 30 4.34 19.78 6.75
CA GLY A 30 5.43 19.81 5.78
C GLY A 30 5.04 19.15 4.45
N GLU A 31 5.68 19.57 3.36
CA GLU A 31 5.51 18.91 2.06
C GLU A 31 6.16 17.51 2.08
N SER A 32 5.42 16.49 1.63
CA SER A 32 6.00 15.17 1.35
C SER A 32 6.61 15.13 -0.05
N ILE A 33 7.80 14.55 -0.11
CA ILE A 33 8.59 14.43 -1.33
C ILE A 33 8.27 13.12 -2.08
N PHE A 34 7.59 12.13 -1.45
CA PHE A 34 7.58 10.75 -2.00
C PHE A 34 6.30 9.91 -1.90
N PHE A 35 5.51 9.94 -0.81
CA PHE A 35 4.43 8.95 -0.61
C PHE A 35 3.15 9.54 0.00
N ARG A 36 2.22 10.05 -0.80
CA ARG A 36 0.97 10.62 -0.26
C ARG A 36 -0.20 9.78 -0.76
N TYR A 37 -0.86 9.03 0.12
CA TYR A 37 -2.22 8.57 -0.20
C TYR A 37 -3.12 9.80 -0.21
N ALA A 38 -3.32 10.40 -1.39
CA ALA A 38 -4.04 11.64 -1.57
C ALA A 38 -5.49 11.58 -1.04
N MET A 39 -6.06 10.36 -0.96
CA MET A 39 -7.40 10.08 -0.44
C MET A 39 -7.67 10.68 0.95
N PHE A 40 -6.66 10.78 1.81
CA PHE A 40 -6.80 11.33 3.16
C PHE A 40 -6.07 12.68 3.34
N SER A 41 -5.20 13.04 2.41
CA SER A 41 -4.64 14.39 2.31
C SER A 41 -5.65 15.43 1.81
N MET A 42 -6.90 15.04 1.55
CA MET A 42 -7.95 15.94 1.08
C MET A 42 -8.30 17.03 2.10
N ILE A 43 -7.91 16.86 3.37
CA ILE A 43 -8.06 17.89 4.40
C ILE A 43 -6.82 18.80 4.37
N ASN A 44 -6.83 19.77 3.45
CA ASN A 44 -5.79 20.79 3.28
C ASN A 44 -5.74 21.84 4.41
N SER A 45 -6.59 21.76 5.43
CA SER A 45 -6.61 22.70 6.54
C SER A 45 -5.70 22.20 7.66
N GLY A 46 -4.65 22.95 7.98
CA GLY A 46 -3.65 22.67 9.03
C GLY A 46 -4.18 22.66 10.47
N GLY A 47 -5.45 22.34 10.68
CA GLY A 47 -6.05 22.11 11.99
C GLY A 47 -5.94 20.66 12.45
N ILE A 48 -6.48 20.39 13.64
CA ILE A 48 -6.48 19.06 14.29
C ILE A 48 -7.09 17.97 13.39
N MET A 49 -8.11 18.32 12.59
CA MET A 49 -8.76 17.38 11.67
C MET A 49 -7.85 16.97 10.50
N GLY A 50 -7.01 17.88 10.00
CA GLY A 50 -6.03 17.59 8.94
C GLY A 50 -4.89 16.71 9.46
N TYR A 51 -4.42 16.97 10.68
CA TYR A 51 -3.46 16.11 11.37
C TYR A 51 -3.99 14.66 11.52
N LEU A 52 -5.22 14.52 12.04
CA LEU A 52 -5.88 13.22 12.19
C LEU A 52 -6.05 12.49 10.85
N GLY A 53 -6.48 13.20 9.81
CA GLY A 53 -6.61 12.64 8.45
C GLY A 53 -5.27 12.11 7.92
N ASN A 54 -4.20 12.91 8.04
CA ASN A 54 -2.87 12.52 7.60
C ASN A 54 -2.32 11.33 8.41
N LEU A 55 -2.53 11.31 9.73
CA LEU A 55 -2.13 10.20 10.60
C LEU A 55 -2.85 8.90 10.24
N MET A 56 -4.17 8.95 10.06
CA MET A 56 -4.96 7.78 9.68
C MET A 56 -4.55 7.25 8.30
N SER A 57 -4.26 8.14 7.36
CA SER A 57 -3.73 7.75 6.03
C SER A 57 -2.44 6.96 6.13
N MET A 58 -1.52 7.45 6.95
CA MET A 58 -0.19 6.91 7.12
C MET A 58 -0.24 5.55 7.81
N LEU A 59 -1.12 5.42 8.81
CA LEU A 59 -1.39 4.15 9.47
C LEU A 59 -2.03 3.13 8.53
N ILE A 60 -3.02 3.52 7.73
CA ILE A 60 -3.67 2.62 6.75
C ILE A 60 -2.65 2.09 5.75
N VAL A 61 -1.77 2.95 5.24
CA VAL A 61 -0.72 2.56 4.29
C VAL A 61 0.29 1.63 4.92
N ALA A 62 0.80 1.99 6.11
CA ALA A 62 1.78 1.18 6.82
C ALA A 62 1.23 -0.19 7.21
N ILE A 63 0.00 -0.23 7.74
CA ILE A 63 -0.69 -1.47 8.10
C ILE A 63 -0.98 -2.28 6.84
N GLY A 64 -1.52 -1.67 5.79
CA GLY A 64 -1.87 -2.37 4.54
C GLY A 64 -0.68 -3.05 3.87
N PHE A 65 0.43 -2.31 3.68
CA PHE A 65 1.65 -2.88 3.12
C PHE A 65 2.36 -3.86 4.09
N GLY A 66 2.27 -3.62 5.40
CA GLY A 66 2.78 -4.54 6.42
C GLY A 66 2.02 -5.87 6.45
N VAL A 67 0.70 -5.82 6.29
CA VAL A 67 -0.17 -7.00 6.19
C VAL A 67 0.14 -7.80 4.91
N MET A 68 0.40 -7.13 3.78
CA MET A 68 0.89 -7.77 2.56
C MET A 68 2.27 -8.43 2.74
N PHE A 69 3.18 -7.82 3.52
CA PHE A 69 4.47 -8.41 3.83
C PHE A 69 4.31 -9.70 4.65
N ILE A 70 3.54 -9.64 5.74
CA ILE A 70 3.34 -10.77 6.65
C ILE A 70 2.62 -11.91 5.93
N PHE A 71 1.47 -11.66 5.29
CA PHE A 71 0.72 -12.72 4.63
C PHE A 71 1.39 -13.23 3.36
N GLY A 72 2.14 -12.40 2.64
CA GLY A 72 2.90 -12.85 1.48
C GLY A 72 4.07 -13.76 1.86
N LEU A 73 4.77 -13.45 2.97
CA LEU A 73 5.76 -14.36 3.54
C LEU A 73 5.13 -15.64 4.12
N HIS A 74 3.94 -15.54 4.71
CA HIS A 74 3.21 -16.71 5.22
C HIS A 74 2.79 -17.64 4.08
N ALA A 75 2.27 -17.09 2.99
CA ALA A 75 1.93 -17.82 1.76
C ALA A 75 3.15 -18.49 1.10
N LEU A 76 4.36 -17.96 1.35
CA LEU A 76 5.63 -18.52 0.90
C LEU A 76 6.13 -19.69 1.75
N HIS A 77 5.97 -19.62 3.08
CA HIS A 77 6.52 -20.60 4.02
C HIS A 77 5.58 -21.75 4.36
N GLY A 78 4.28 -21.66 4.07
CA GLY A 78 3.39 -22.82 4.25
C GLY A 78 1.93 -22.60 3.87
N GLY A 79 1.27 -23.70 3.49
CA GLY A 79 -0.14 -23.91 3.84
C GLY A 79 -1.18 -24.02 2.74
N GLY A 80 -0.82 -24.14 1.46
CA GLY A 80 -1.80 -24.30 0.38
C GLY A 80 -2.83 -23.15 0.34
N MET A 81 -4.05 -23.42 -0.15
CA MET A 81 -5.10 -22.41 -0.37
C MET A 81 -5.48 -21.58 0.87
N LYS A 82 -5.31 -22.12 2.09
CA LYS A 82 -5.69 -21.46 3.35
C LYS A 82 -4.80 -20.26 3.68
N ALA A 83 -3.53 -20.28 3.27
CA ALA A 83 -2.59 -19.16 3.48
C ALA A 83 -2.63 -18.13 2.34
N VAL A 84 -3.02 -18.55 1.13
CA VAL A 84 -3.07 -17.67 -0.06
C VAL A 84 -4.30 -16.75 -0.05
N ARG A 85 -5.45 -17.20 0.48
CA ARG A 85 -6.68 -16.39 0.59
C ARG A 85 -6.49 -15.07 1.36
N PRO A 86 -5.96 -15.03 2.60
CA PRO A 86 -5.79 -13.78 3.31
C PRO A 86 -4.78 -12.85 2.61
N ALA A 87 -3.74 -13.41 1.98
CA ALA A 87 -2.77 -12.65 1.19
C ALA A 87 -3.42 -11.99 -0.04
N LEU A 88 -4.31 -12.71 -0.73
CA LEU A 88 -5.08 -12.19 -1.87
C LEU A 88 -6.04 -11.08 -1.45
N ILE A 89 -6.79 -11.28 -0.35
CA ILE A 89 -7.73 -10.26 0.16
C ILE A 89 -6.99 -8.97 0.53
N ALA A 90 -5.84 -9.09 1.22
CA ALA A 90 -5.01 -7.95 1.58
C ALA A 90 -4.49 -7.20 0.34
N GLY A 91 -3.96 -7.93 -0.64
CA GLY A 91 -3.49 -7.32 -1.90
C GLY A 91 -4.61 -6.68 -2.70
N ALA A 92 -5.79 -7.30 -2.77
CA ALA A 92 -6.95 -6.77 -3.48
C ALA A 92 -7.47 -5.48 -2.84
N LEU A 93 -7.63 -5.47 -1.50
CA LEU A 93 -8.02 -4.26 -0.75
C LEU A 93 -7.03 -3.12 -0.97
N MET A 94 -5.73 -3.40 -0.90
CA MET A 94 -4.70 -2.38 -1.11
C MET A 94 -4.66 -1.89 -2.55
N SER A 95 -4.88 -2.76 -3.54
CA SER A 95 -4.98 -2.35 -4.94
C SER A 95 -6.18 -1.42 -5.15
N LEU A 96 -7.34 -1.73 -4.56
CA LEU A 96 -8.53 -0.89 -4.66
C LEU A 96 -8.32 0.47 -3.97
N LEU A 97 -7.75 0.48 -2.77
CA LEU A 97 -7.38 1.72 -2.08
C LEU A 97 -6.39 2.55 -2.90
N SER A 98 -5.39 1.92 -3.54
CA SER A 98 -4.41 2.61 -4.38
C SER A 98 -5.05 3.26 -5.61
N VAL A 99 -6.05 2.61 -6.22
CA VAL A 99 -6.81 3.17 -7.36
C VAL A 99 -7.62 4.38 -6.92
N ILE A 100 -8.35 4.28 -5.80
CA ILE A 100 -9.14 5.40 -5.26
C ILE A 100 -8.21 6.57 -4.92
N SER A 101 -7.05 6.29 -4.31
CA SER A 101 -6.04 7.30 -4.02
C SER A 101 -5.50 7.98 -5.28
N LEU A 102 -5.28 7.23 -6.36
CA LEU A 102 -4.85 7.78 -7.64
C LEU A 102 -5.90 8.74 -8.21
N PHE A 103 -7.19 8.36 -8.20
CA PHE A 103 -8.30 9.24 -8.59
C PHE A 103 -8.34 10.52 -7.74
N CYS A 104 -8.19 10.40 -6.42
CA CYS A 104 -8.14 11.56 -5.52
C CYS A 104 -6.92 12.46 -5.76
N SER A 105 -5.77 11.88 -6.12
CA SER A 105 -4.53 12.60 -6.43
C SER A 105 -4.67 13.44 -7.70
N ILE A 106 -5.26 12.85 -8.74
CA ILE A 106 -5.60 13.53 -10.00
C ILE A 106 -6.61 14.66 -9.76
N ALA A 107 -7.69 14.38 -9.02
CA ALA A 107 -8.73 15.37 -8.72
C ALA A 107 -8.22 16.55 -7.88
N SER A 108 -7.23 16.32 -7.01
CA SER A 108 -6.64 17.36 -6.14
C SER A 108 -5.49 18.12 -6.80
N GLY A 109 -5.10 17.79 -8.05
CA GLY A 109 -4.00 18.42 -8.77
C GLY A 109 -2.61 18.19 -8.15
N LYS A 110 -2.49 17.23 -7.22
CA LYS A 110 -1.24 16.91 -6.48
C LYS A 110 -0.58 15.63 -6.99
N PHE A 111 -0.83 15.31 -8.26
CA PHE A 111 -0.39 14.06 -8.87
C PHE A 111 1.14 13.96 -8.89
N ASN A 112 1.67 12.94 -8.23
CA ASN A 112 3.09 12.63 -8.27
C ASN A 112 3.29 11.35 -9.08
N PHE A 113 3.73 11.51 -10.33
CA PHE A 113 3.84 10.43 -11.31
C PHE A 113 4.65 9.23 -10.78
N PHE A 114 5.74 9.47 -10.05
CA PHE A 114 6.59 8.39 -9.52
C PHE A 114 5.99 7.73 -8.28
N GLY A 115 5.51 8.52 -7.32
CA GLY A 115 4.95 7.99 -6.08
C GLY A 115 3.64 7.24 -6.30
N ASP A 116 2.70 7.86 -7.00
CA ASP A 116 1.34 7.32 -7.18
C ASP A 116 1.33 6.05 -8.05
N ILE A 117 2.21 5.97 -9.07
CA ILE A 117 2.34 4.77 -9.91
C ILE A 117 2.99 3.62 -9.13
N ILE A 118 4.00 3.88 -8.30
CA ILE A 118 4.62 2.82 -7.48
C ILE A 118 3.62 2.27 -6.46
N ILE A 119 2.86 3.16 -5.81
CA ILE A 119 1.83 2.81 -4.83
C ILE A 119 0.71 1.97 -5.48
N LEU A 120 0.43 2.15 -6.76
CA LEU A 120 -0.56 1.36 -7.50
C LEU A 120 0.03 0.05 -8.05
N ALA A 121 1.18 0.12 -8.72
CA ALA A 121 1.79 -1.01 -9.40
C ALA A 121 2.18 -2.11 -8.42
N LEU A 122 2.68 -1.76 -7.23
CA LEU A 122 3.19 -2.74 -6.27
C LEU A 122 2.10 -3.65 -5.68
N PRO A 123 0.97 -3.15 -5.16
CA PRO A 123 -0.11 -4.00 -4.73
C PRO A 123 -0.75 -4.76 -5.89
N VAL A 124 -0.91 -4.16 -7.07
CA VAL A 124 -1.48 -4.85 -8.25
C VAL A 124 -0.61 -6.03 -8.70
N VAL A 125 0.70 -5.82 -8.84
CA VAL A 125 1.65 -6.89 -9.22
C VAL A 125 1.68 -7.98 -8.14
N TYR A 126 1.59 -7.60 -6.86
CA TYR A 126 1.49 -8.55 -5.75
C TYR A 126 0.21 -9.40 -5.85
N THR A 127 -0.96 -8.81 -6.08
CA THR A 127 -2.22 -9.56 -6.24
C THR A 127 -2.17 -10.49 -7.45
N LEU A 128 -1.65 -10.03 -8.59
CA LEU A 128 -1.52 -10.85 -9.79
C LEU A 128 -0.59 -12.05 -9.57
N CYS A 129 0.56 -11.84 -8.93
CA CYS A 129 1.49 -12.93 -8.61
C CYS A 129 0.88 -13.98 -7.68
N LEU A 130 0.06 -13.56 -6.71
CA LEU A 130 -0.67 -14.46 -5.83
C LEU A 130 -1.82 -15.17 -6.54
N PHE A 131 -2.55 -14.46 -7.41
CA PHE A 131 -3.67 -15.02 -8.16
C PHE A 131 -3.19 -16.14 -9.10
N SER A 132 -2.14 -15.87 -9.88
CA SER A 132 -1.52 -16.89 -10.74
C SER A 132 -0.89 -18.05 -9.96
N THR A 133 -0.50 -17.84 -8.70
CA THR A 133 -0.05 -18.93 -7.82
C THR A 133 -1.23 -19.74 -7.29
N SER A 134 -2.34 -19.09 -6.93
CA SER A 134 -3.57 -19.76 -6.50
C SER A 134 -4.14 -20.67 -7.60
N ASP A 135 -4.13 -20.21 -8.85
CA ASP A 135 -4.64 -20.96 -10.01
C ASP A 135 -3.84 -22.25 -10.30
N LYS A 136 -2.56 -22.27 -9.91
CA LYS A 136 -1.68 -23.45 -10.04
C LYS A 136 -1.77 -24.42 -8.87
N LEU A 137 -2.51 -24.05 -7.81
CA LEU A 137 -2.70 -24.83 -6.58
C LEU A 137 -4.12 -25.38 -6.43
N GLY A 138 -5.05 -24.99 -7.30
CA GLY A 138 -6.37 -25.61 -7.45
C GLY A 138 -6.31 -26.78 -8.43
#